data_AF-A0A8J4LKN7-F1
#
_entry.id   AF-A0A8J4LKN7-F1
#
_cell.length_a   1.000
_cell.length_b   1.000
_cell.length_c   1.000
_cell.angle_alpha   90.00
_cell.angle_beta   90.00
_cell.angle_gamma   90.00
#
_symmetry.space_group_name_H-M   'P 1'
#
loop_
_entity.id
_entity.type
_entity.pdbx_description
1 polymer ?
#
loop_
_entity_poly.entity_id
_entity_poly.type
_entity_poly.pdbx_seq_one_letter_code
_entity_poly.pdbx_strand_id
1 'polypeptide(L)'
;MALPQLEVKGNGAVKDLHGLRTSEAHGGAGPVLPWMRIPLTTESGKGVPIQKVLGLDVHLASELQNALGFQELFPVQAAVWQHSAGGLSSAHDLCVAAPTGSGKTLAYALPLVNALTEQLPGRAGLLRFLVVLPTRDLAAQVLMIGPLTLPLQSAPSAT
;
A
#
# COMPACT_ATOMS: atom_id res chain seq x y z
N MET A 1 -15.73 -3.02 -11.37
CA MET A 1 -14.96 -3.89 -10.47
C MET A 1 -14.50 -2.96 -9.36
N ALA A 2 -15.09 -3.07 -8.17
CA ALA A 2 -15.00 -2.06 -7.09
C ALA A 2 -14.00 -2.48 -6.02
N LEU A 3 -13.51 -1.50 -5.29
CA LEU A 3 -12.15 -1.50 -4.84
C LEU A 3 -12.07 -0.93 -3.39
N PRO A 4 -11.55 -1.65 -2.37
CA PRO A 4 -11.85 -1.39 -0.96
C PRO A 4 -11.10 -0.20 -0.39
N GLN A 5 -11.60 0.45 0.67
CA GLN A 5 -10.86 1.54 1.33
C GLN A 5 -10.85 1.66 2.83
N LEU A 6 -9.71 2.16 3.35
CA LEU A 6 -9.29 2.07 4.74
C LEU A 6 -9.27 3.42 5.48
N GLU A 7 -9.98 3.50 6.62
CA GLU A 7 -9.99 4.64 7.56
C GLU A 7 -9.87 4.16 9.03
N VAL A 8 -9.29 4.92 9.96
CA VAL A 8 -9.05 4.49 11.36
C VAL A 8 -9.74 5.40 12.38
N LYS A 9 -10.76 4.93 13.13
CA LYS A 9 -11.13 5.49 14.45
C LYS A 9 -12.13 4.66 15.29
N GLY A 10 -11.72 4.35 16.53
CA GLY A 10 -12.45 4.53 17.80
C GLY A 10 -13.78 3.80 18.08
N ASN A 11 -13.68 2.60 18.66
CA ASN A 11 -14.62 1.89 19.56
C ASN A 11 -16.14 1.86 19.23
N GLY A 12 -16.56 0.74 18.63
CA GLY A 12 -17.93 0.22 18.60
C GLY A 12 -18.01 -0.99 17.68
N ALA A 13 -17.71 -2.19 18.19
CA ALA A 13 -17.41 -3.37 17.36
C ALA A 13 -18.63 -4.28 17.13
N VAL A 14 -18.96 -4.55 15.87
CA VAL A 14 -19.67 -5.77 15.43
C VAL A 14 -18.70 -6.56 14.52
N LYS A 15 -18.75 -7.90 14.59
CA LYS A 15 -17.69 -8.80 14.11
C LYS A 15 -18.27 -9.79 13.09
N ASP A 16 -17.74 -9.81 11.87
CA ASP A 16 -18.17 -10.75 10.82
C ASP A 16 -17.26 -11.99 10.72
N LEU A 17 -17.74 -13.03 10.00
CA LEU A 17 -17.25 -14.42 10.01
C LEU A 17 -15.77 -14.66 9.63
N HIS A 18 -15.03 -13.63 9.18
CA HIS A 18 -13.59 -13.70 8.91
C HIS A 18 -12.73 -12.90 9.90
N GLY A 19 -13.32 -12.43 11.01
CA GLY A 19 -12.61 -11.69 12.06
C GLY A 19 -12.40 -10.20 11.77
N LEU A 20 -12.92 -9.68 10.66
CA LEU A 20 -12.94 -8.25 10.35
C LEU A 20 -14.16 -7.58 11.01
N ARG A 21 -13.94 -6.40 11.60
CA ARG A 21 -14.97 -5.58 12.24
C ARG A 21 -15.70 -4.77 11.17
N THR A 22 -17.02 -4.92 11.09
CA THR A 22 -17.89 -4.02 10.34
C THR A 22 -18.45 -3.00 11.32
N SER A 23 -18.20 -1.71 11.05
CA SER A 23 -18.76 -0.61 11.82
C SER A 23 -20.01 -0.12 11.11
N GLU A 24 -21.20 -0.32 11.69
CA GLU A 24 -22.42 0.33 11.24
C GLU A 24 -22.37 1.82 11.63
N ALA A 25 -21.92 2.67 10.72
CA ALA A 25 -21.92 4.12 10.90
C ALA A 25 -23.37 4.67 10.84
N HIS A 26 -23.99 4.82 12.00
CA HIS A 26 -25.19 5.65 12.17
C HIS A 26 -24.80 7.11 12.41
N GLY A 27 -24.95 7.98 11.39
CA GLY A 27 -25.01 9.43 11.59
C GLY A 27 -24.35 10.29 10.51
N GLY A 28 -25.17 11.03 9.74
CA GLY A 28 -24.74 12.18 8.92
C GLY A 28 -24.86 11.98 7.40
N ALA A 29 -26.08 12.04 6.87
CA ALA A 29 -26.37 11.85 5.44
C ALA A 29 -25.95 13.05 4.57
N GLY A 30 -24.64 13.19 4.31
CA GLY A 30 -24.12 13.95 3.17
C GLY A 30 -24.12 13.09 1.90
N PRO A 31 -24.07 13.68 0.68
CA PRO A 31 -23.92 12.92 -0.55
C PRO A 31 -22.53 12.27 -0.59
N VAL A 32 -22.44 11.01 -0.17
CA VAL A 32 -21.25 10.16 -0.29
C VAL A 32 -21.46 9.13 -1.40
N LEU A 33 -20.39 8.82 -2.12
CA LEU A 33 -20.43 7.82 -3.17
C LEU A 33 -20.86 6.46 -2.58
N PRO A 34 -21.64 5.63 -3.29
CA PRO A 34 -22.17 4.38 -2.74
C PRO A 34 -21.10 3.45 -2.14
N TRP A 35 -19.90 3.42 -2.73
CA TRP A 35 -18.77 2.62 -2.27
C TRP A 35 -18.07 3.20 -1.03
N MET A 36 -18.25 4.49 -0.71
CA MET A 36 -17.72 5.14 0.49
C MET A 36 -18.60 4.92 1.74
N ARG A 37 -19.78 4.32 1.58
CA ARG A 37 -20.74 4.14 2.68
C ARG A 37 -20.30 3.12 3.71
N ILE A 38 -19.43 2.20 3.32
CA ILE A 38 -18.94 1.10 4.17
C ILE A 38 -17.41 1.10 4.11
N PRO A 39 -16.74 1.98 4.87
CA PRO A 39 -15.29 1.98 4.92
C PRO A 39 -14.78 0.75 5.67
N LEU A 40 -13.67 0.20 5.21
CA LEU A 40 -12.90 -0.76 6.00
C LEU A 40 -12.13 0.02 7.06
N THR A 41 -12.13 -0.50 8.29
CA THR A 41 -11.38 0.16 9.37
C THR A 41 -10.17 -0.64 9.79
N THR A 42 -8.99 0.00 9.76
CA THR A 42 -7.80 -0.53 10.44
C THR A 42 -7.70 0.06 11.84
N GLU A 43 -7.16 -0.70 12.77
CA GLU A 43 -6.88 -0.18 14.11
C GLU A 43 -5.46 0.38 14.17
N SER A 44 -5.27 1.48 14.88
CA SER A 44 -3.95 1.97 15.21
C SER A 44 -3.35 1.01 16.25
N GLY A 45 -2.33 0.24 15.86
CA GLY A 45 -1.75 -0.82 16.68
C GLY A 45 -0.37 -1.24 16.18
N LYS A 46 0.11 -2.39 16.67
CA LYS A 46 1.39 -2.96 16.22
C LYS A 46 1.33 -3.27 14.72
N GLY A 47 2.44 -3.00 14.03
CA GLY A 47 2.57 -3.29 12.61
C GLY A 47 2.55 -4.78 12.30
N VAL A 48 2.60 -5.09 11.00
CA VAL A 48 2.80 -6.46 10.51
C VAL A 48 4.29 -6.65 10.23
N PRO A 49 4.98 -7.57 10.93
CA PRO A 49 6.40 -7.86 10.66
C PRO A 49 6.59 -8.24 9.19
N ILE A 50 7.66 -7.73 8.56
CA ILE A 50 7.91 -7.94 7.12
C ILE A 50 7.92 -9.42 6.75
N GLN A 51 8.45 -10.28 7.61
CA GLN A 51 8.54 -11.73 7.36
C GLN A 51 7.18 -12.44 7.35
N LYS A 52 6.12 -11.78 7.87
CA LYS A 52 4.75 -12.28 7.87
C LYS A 52 3.91 -11.72 6.72
N VAL A 53 4.47 -10.83 5.91
CA VAL A 53 3.79 -10.23 4.77
C VAL A 53 3.79 -11.23 3.61
N LEU A 54 2.62 -11.79 3.31
CA LEU A 54 2.45 -12.73 2.20
C LEU A 54 2.53 -12.01 0.85
N GLY A 55 3.14 -12.65 -0.14
CA GLY A 55 3.28 -12.10 -1.51
C GLY A 55 4.40 -11.07 -1.68
N LEU A 56 5.17 -10.80 -0.62
CA LEU A 56 6.29 -9.86 -0.69
C LEU A 56 7.53 -10.56 -1.25
N ASP A 57 8.11 -9.98 -2.30
CA ASP A 57 9.35 -10.47 -2.90
C ASP A 57 10.50 -10.52 -1.87
N VAL A 58 11.31 -11.58 -1.93
CA VAL A 58 12.37 -11.85 -0.96
C VAL A 58 13.49 -10.80 -1.00
N HIS A 59 13.81 -10.28 -2.20
CA HIS A 59 14.82 -9.23 -2.34
C HIS A 59 14.27 -7.91 -1.80
N LEU A 60 13.01 -7.58 -2.12
CA LEU A 60 12.34 -6.40 -1.58
C LEU A 60 12.23 -6.45 -0.05
N ALA A 61 11.90 -7.61 0.52
CA ALA A 61 11.85 -7.81 1.97
C ALA A 61 13.23 -7.59 2.63
N SER A 62 14.31 -8.04 1.98
CA SER A 62 15.68 -7.81 2.43
C SER A 62 16.07 -6.33 2.38
N GLU A 63 15.78 -5.64 1.28
CA GLU A 63 16.08 -4.20 1.12
C GLU A 63 15.35 -3.34 2.16
N LEU A 64 14.07 -3.64 2.41
CA LEU A 64 13.29 -2.94 3.44
C LEU A 64 13.94 -3.07 4.83
N GLN A 65 14.42 -4.25 5.19
CA GLN A 65 15.02 -4.51 6.51
C GLN A 65 16.45 -3.99 6.63
N ASN A 66 17.28 -4.28 5.63
CA ASN A 66 18.72 -4.08 5.72
C ASN A 66 19.18 -2.70 5.25
N ALA A 67 18.57 -2.17 4.19
CA ALA A 67 18.95 -0.87 3.64
C ALA A 67 18.13 0.27 4.24
N LEU A 68 16.84 0.05 4.48
CA LEU A 68 15.92 1.10 4.96
C LEU A 68 15.55 0.98 6.45
N GLY A 69 15.88 -0.14 7.10
CA GLY A 69 15.63 -0.34 8.54
C GLY A 69 14.17 -0.53 8.92
N PHE A 70 13.26 -0.78 7.97
CA PHE A 70 11.88 -1.13 8.26
C PHE A 70 11.81 -2.56 8.79
N GLN A 71 11.22 -2.76 9.96
CA GLN A 71 11.04 -4.10 10.58
C GLN A 71 9.59 -4.60 10.46
N GLU A 72 8.64 -3.67 10.42
CA GLU A 72 7.21 -3.94 10.31
C GLU A 72 6.55 -2.92 9.39
N LEU A 73 5.50 -3.36 8.69
CA LEU A 73 4.60 -2.50 7.95
C LEU A 73 3.58 -1.90 8.92
N PHE A 74 3.33 -0.60 8.79
CA PHE A 74 2.28 0.07 9.56
C PHE A 74 0.89 -0.46 9.19
N PRO A 75 -0.11 -0.36 10.07
CA PRO A 75 -1.45 -0.91 9.82
C PRO A 75 -2.06 -0.49 8.48
N VAL A 76 -1.89 0.79 8.09
CA VAL A 76 -2.36 1.28 6.78
C VAL A 76 -1.60 0.68 5.60
N GLN A 77 -0.29 0.46 5.74
CA GLN A 77 0.54 -0.16 4.70
C GLN A 77 0.16 -1.62 4.50
N ALA A 78 -0.01 -2.37 5.60
CA ALA A 78 -0.41 -3.77 5.56
C ALA A 78 -1.82 -3.95 4.96
N ALA A 79 -2.74 -3.05 5.27
CA ALA A 79 -4.09 -3.15 4.75
C ALA A 79 -4.17 -2.72 3.27
N VAL A 80 -3.42 -1.69 2.86
CA VAL A 80 -3.25 -1.38 1.43
C VAL A 80 -2.59 -2.55 0.71
N TRP A 81 -1.59 -3.19 1.30
CA TRP A 81 -0.94 -4.37 0.74
C TRP A 81 -1.92 -5.53 0.50
N GLN A 82 -2.75 -5.86 1.48
CA GLN A 82 -3.76 -6.92 1.38
C GLN A 82 -4.83 -6.66 0.31
N HIS A 83 -5.21 -5.40 0.11
CA HIS A 83 -6.24 -5.01 -0.85
C HIS A 83 -5.68 -4.54 -2.20
N SER A 84 -4.36 -4.38 -2.33
CA SER A 84 -3.69 -4.13 -3.60
C SER A 84 -3.18 -5.43 -4.20
N ALA A 85 -2.65 -5.37 -5.42
CA ALA A 85 -2.08 -6.52 -6.12
C ALA A 85 -0.85 -7.14 -5.42
N GLY A 86 -0.48 -6.70 -4.22
CA GLY A 86 0.66 -7.20 -3.44
C GLY A 86 0.40 -8.45 -2.62
N GLY A 87 -0.75 -9.11 -2.68
CA GLY A 87 -1.01 -10.22 -1.73
C GLY A 87 -1.94 -11.34 -2.16
N LEU A 88 -2.12 -11.60 -3.46
CA LEU A 88 -2.97 -12.66 -4.06
C LEU A 88 -4.44 -12.28 -4.34
N SER A 89 -4.89 -11.06 -4.04
CA SER A 89 -6.23 -10.58 -4.40
C SER A 89 -6.27 -9.91 -5.78
N SER A 90 -7.46 -9.81 -6.37
CA SER A 90 -7.67 -8.96 -7.55
C SER A 90 -7.25 -7.53 -7.23
N ALA A 91 -6.59 -6.85 -8.19
CA ALA A 91 -6.18 -5.48 -7.99
C ALA A 91 -7.41 -4.61 -7.71
N HIS A 92 -7.31 -3.81 -6.66
CA HIS A 92 -8.35 -2.87 -6.32
C HIS A 92 -7.87 -1.39 -6.34
N ASP A 93 -8.62 -0.44 -6.91
CA ASP A 93 -8.55 1.02 -6.68
C ASP A 93 -8.79 1.39 -5.21
N LEU A 94 -7.89 2.22 -4.71
CA LEU A 94 -7.80 2.46 -3.30
C LEU A 94 -7.81 3.98 -2.98
N CYS A 95 -8.89 4.54 -2.41
CA CYS A 95 -8.98 5.86 -1.72
C CYS A 95 -8.71 5.89 -0.18
N VAL A 96 -7.44 6.00 0.24
CA VAL A 96 -7.00 5.79 1.66
C VAL A 96 -7.04 7.05 2.50
N ALA A 97 -7.61 6.97 3.70
CA ALA A 97 -7.65 8.06 4.67
C ALA A 97 -6.88 7.69 5.95
N ALA A 98 -5.73 8.35 6.17
CA ALA A 98 -4.91 8.14 7.37
C ALA A 98 -4.16 9.43 7.77
N PRO A 99 -3.81 9.61 9.06
CA PRO A 99 -3.11 10.80 9.52
C PRO A 99 -1.70 10.97 8.88
N THR A 100 -1.13 12.16 8.99
CA THR A 100 0.27 12.41 8.62
C THR A 100 1.19 11.58 9.49
N GLY A 101 2.28 11.05 8.91
CA GLY A 101 3.19 10.15 9.62
C GLY A 101 2.78 8.67 9.63
N SER A 102 1.56 8.32 9.19
CA SER A 102 1.12 6.92 9.10
C SER A 102 1.78 6.09 7.99
N GLY A 103 2.76 6.64 7.27
CA GLY A 103 3.49 5.90 6.22
C GLY A 103 2.70 5.65 4.93
N LYS A 104 1.73 6.52 4.60
CA LYS A 104 0.93 6.47 3.34
C LYS A 104 1.79 6.39 2.08
N THR A 105 2.96 7.03 2.08
CA THR A 105 3.90 7.01 0.95
C THR A 105 4.35 5.60 0.61
N LEU A 106 4.80 4.85 1.61
CA LEU A 106 5.21 3.46 1.41
C LEU A 106 4.00 2.57 1.14
N ALA A 107 2.81 2.92 1.65
CA ALA A 107 1.58 2.15 1.42
C ALA A 107 1.24 2.03 -0.07
N TYR A 108 1.34 3.11 -0.85
CA TYR A 108 1.16 3.02 -2.30
C TYR A 108 2.44 2.62 -3.05
N ALA A 109 3.64 2.96 -2.55
CA ALA A 109 4.87 2.68 -3.30
C ALA A 109 5.25 1.19 -3.27
N LEU A 110 5.03 0.52 -2.15
CA LEU A 110 5.47 -0.86 -1.93
C LEU A 110 4.84 -1.86 -2.92
N PRO A 111 3.51 -1.86 -3.16
CA PRO A 111 2.90 -2.72 -4.18
C PRO A 111 3.42 -2.45 -5.60
N LEU A 112 3.73 -1.19 -5.93
CA LEU A 112 4.26 -0.81 -7.25
C LEU A 112 5.66 -1.38 -7.46
N VAL A 113 6.52 -1.28 -6.44
CA VAL A 113 7.88 -1.85 -6.49
C VAL A 113 7.83 -3.38 -6.57
N ASN A 114 6.98 -4.03 -5.78
CA ASN A 114 6.82 -5.49 -5.82
C ASN A 114 6.34 -5.96 -7.21
N ALA A 115 5.40 -5.23 -7.83
CA ALA A 115 4.96 -5.54 -9.18
C ALA A 115 6.07 -5.36 -10.23
N LEU A 116 7.06 -4.48 -10.00
CA LEU A 116 8.20 -4.34 -10.89
C LEU A 116 9.20 -5.48 -10.75
N THR A 117 9.42 -6.01 -9.54
CA THR A 117 10.35 -7.11 -9.28
C THR A 117 9.86 -8.43 -9.86
N GLU A 118 8.54 -8.64 -9.94
CA GLU A 118 7.94 -9.86 -10.51
C GLU A 118 7.90 -9.89 -12.05
N GLN A 119 8.13 -8.77 -12.74
CA GLN A 119 8.02 -8.69 -14.21
C GLN A 119 9.36 -9.00 -14.91
N LEU A 120 9.33 -9.85 -15.94
CA LEU A 120 10.53 -10.19 -16.74
C LEU A 120 11.21 -8.96 -17.38
N PRO A 121 12.54 -8.97 -17.51
CA PRO A 121 13.34 -7.96 -18.20
C PRO A 121 13.08 -8.02 -19.72
N GLY A 122 11.95 -7.46 -20.17
CA GLY A 122 11.61 -7.36 -21.59
C GLY A 122 10.76 -6.14 -21.95
N ARG A 123 10.37 -5.34 -20.95
CA ARG A 123 9.60 -4.09 -21.11
C ARG A 123 10.39 -2.87 -20.63
N ALA A 124 11.69 -2.85 -20.92
CA ALA A 124 12.50 -1.66 -20.66
C ALA A 124 12.00 -0.52 -21.57
N GLY A 125 11.73 0.66 -21.00
CA GLY A 125 11.32 1.84 -21.76
C GLY A 125 9.81 2.13 -21.84
N LEU A 126 8.93 1.33 -21.23
CA LEU A 126 7.49 1.67 -21.11
C LEU A 126 7.16 2.29 -19.75
N LEU A 127 6.26 3.28 -19.74
CA LEU A 127 5.67 3.82 -18.51
C LEU A 127 4.81 2.74 -17.83
N ARG A 128 5.19 2.33 -16.61
CA ARG A 128 4.49 1.27 -15.86
C ARG A 128 3.57 1.81 -14.76
N PHE A 129 3.96 2.92 -14.13
CA PHE A 129 3.24 3.53 -13.03
C PHE A 129 3.34 5.06 -13.08
N LEU A 130 2.27 5.74 -12.67
CA LEU A 130 2.21 7.19 -12.54
C LEU A 130 1.74 7.55 -11.13
N VAL A 131 2.55 8.32 -10.42
CA VAL A 131 2.19 8.88 -9.11
C VAL A 131 2.00 10.38 -9.29
N VAL A 132 0.80 10.87 -9.00
CA VAL A 132 0.46 12.29 -9.10
C VAL A 132 0.52 12.91 -7.70
N LEU A 133 1.27 14.00 -7.56
CA LEU A 133 1.46 14.70 -6.30
C LEU A 133 1.13 16.19 -6.48
N PRO A 134 0.58 16.86 -5.46
CA PRO A 134 0.16 18.25 -5.56
C PRO A 134 1.31 19.25 -5.74
N THR A 135 2.53 18.93 -5.30
CA THR A 135 3.68 19.84 -5.35
C THR A 135 4.97 19.13 -5.73
N ARG A 136 5.92 19.91 -6.28
CA ARG A 136 7.25 19.44 -6.65
C ARG A 136 8.05 18.96 -5.43
N ASP A 137 7.97 19.67 -4.30
CA ASP A 137 8.69 19.30 -3.08
C ASP A 137 8.24 17.94 -2.55
N LEU A 138 6.93 17.65 -2.61
CA LEU A 138 6.42 16.34 -2.24
C LEU A 138 6.89 15.26 -3.22
N ALA A 139 6.98 15.57 -4.52
CA ALA A 139 7.56 14.65 -5.50
C ALA A 139 9.03 14.34 -5.22
N ALA A 140 9.82 15.35 -4.83
CA ALA A 140 11.21 15.16 -4.43
C ALA A 140 11.33 14.26 -3.19
N GLN A 141 10.45 14.41 -2.19
CA GLN A 141 10.42 13.53 -1.01
C GLN A 141 10.10 12.09 -1.37
N VAL A 142 9.14 11.86 -2.26
CA VAL A 142 8.77 10.51 -2.71
C VAL A 142 9.90 9.88 -3.52
N LEU A 143 10.61 10.66 -4.33
CA LEU A 143 11.77 10.19 -5.10
C LEU A 143 12.90 9.67 -4.21
N MET A 144 13.02 10.14 -2.96
CA MET A 144 14.01 9.61 -2.01
C MET A 144 13.77 8.16 -1.60
N ILE A 145 12.56 7.63 -1.78
CA ILE A 145 12.24 6.20 -1.60
C ILE A 145 12.65 5.38 -2.84
N GLY A 146 13.12 6.07 -3.88
CA GLY A 146 13.69 5.52 -5.12
C GLY A 146 14.77 4.45 -4.98
N PRO A 147 15.56 4.33 -3.88
CA PRO A 147 16.45 3.18 -3.69
C PRO A 147 15.75 1.82 -3.75
N LEU A 148 14.47 1.74 -3.40
CA LEU A 148 13.66 0.53 -3.61
C LEU A 148 13.49 0.16 -5.10
N THR A 149 13.64 1.13 -6.00
CA THR A 149 13.53 0.96 -7.46
C THR A 149 14.89 0.85 -8.17
N LEU A 150 16.00 1.18 -7.50
CA LEU A 150 17.35 1.15 -8.07
C LEU A 150 17.86 -0.25 -8.48
N PRO A 151 17.56 -1.37 -7.77
CA PRO A 151 18.04 -2.69 -8.22
C PRO A 151 17.49 -3.10 -9.60
N LEU A 152 16.49 -2.38 -10.14
CA LEU A 152 15.90 -2.63 -11.46
C LEU A 152 16.55 -1.82 -12.59
N GLN A 153 17.46 -0.90 -12.29
CA GLN A 153 18.16 -0.07 -13.30
C GLN A 153 19.50 -0.67 -13.75
N SER A 154 19.96 -1.78 -13.16
CA SER A 154 21.25 -2.40 -13.46
C SER A 154 21.22 -3.42 -14.60
N ALA A 155 20.16 -3.48 -15.41
CA ALA A 155 20.18 -4.31 -16.62
C ALA A 155 21.29 -3.82 -17.56
N PRO A 156 22.27 -4.67 -17.93
CA PRO A 156 23.37 -4.26 -18.79
C PRO A 156 22.82 -3.85 -20.15
N SER A 157 23.25 -2.69 -20.64
CA SER A 157 23.09 -2.27 -22.03
C SER A 157 23.52 -3.43 -22.92
N ALA A 158 22.56 -4.03 -23.63
CA ALA A 158 22.85 -5.04 -24.64
C ALA A 158 23.78 -4.41 -25.69
N THR A 159 24.82 -5.16 -26.01
CA THR A 159 25.90 -4.92 -26.99
C THR A 159 25.39 -4.49 -28.36
#